data_AF-A0A1M3CF57-F1
#
_entry.id   AF-A0A1M3CF57-F1
#
_cell.length_a   1.000
_cell.length_b   1.000
_cell.length_c   1.000
_cell.angle_alpha   90.00
_cell.angle_beta   90.00
_cell.angle_gamma   90.00
#
_symmetry.space_group_name_H-M   'P 1'
#
loop_
_entity.id
_entity.type
_entity.pdbx_description
1 polymer ?
#
loop_
_entity_poly.entity_id
_entity_poly.type
_entity_poly.pdbx_seq_one_letter_code
_entity_poly.pdbx_strand_id
1 'polypeptide(L)'
;MSGNPLLGLFAVWIGWAAGFLLLYALQATGCRAGWDDRMIGPISTLRLALIMTAVAIVAVLLALSWKARRNGPTSPLARIGALANGAAILATLCFAGVLWLSMCA
;
A
#
# COMPACT_ATOMS: atom_id res chain seq x y z
N MET A 1 -8.09 7.53 -24.31
CA MET A 1 -8.64 6.23 -23.88
C MET A 1 -9.76 6.49 -22.89
N SER A 2 -11.01 6.27 -23.29
CA SER A 2 -12.20 6.36 -22.42
C SER A 2 -12.22 5.19 -21.43
N GLY A 3 -11.28 5.18 -20.49
CA GLY A 3 -11.29 4.25 -19.37
C GLY A 3 -12.45 4.60 -18.44
N ASN A 4 -13.24 3.60 -18.07
CA ASN A 4 -14.41 3.74 -17.21
C ASN A 4 -14.02 4.55 -15.94
N PRO A 5 -14.59 5.74 -15.68
CA PRO A 5 -14.14 6.64 -14.61
C PRO A 5 -14.23 6.00 -13.22
N LEU A 6 -15.12 5.01 -13.06
CA LEU A 6 -15.25 4.17 -11.88
C LEU A 6 -14.00 3.31 -11.63
N LEU A 7 -13.36 2.81 -12.69
CA LEU A 7 -12.16 1.97 -12.57
C LEU A 7 -11.00 2.79 -12.01
N GLY A 8 -10.85 4.04 -12.42
CA GLY A 8 -9.86 4.96 -11.86
C GLY A 8 -10.15 5.35 -10.40
N LEU A 9 -11.43 5.34 -10.01
CA LEU A 9 -11.88 5.57 -8.64
C LEU A 9 -11.53 4.40 -7.71
N PHE A 10 -11.78 3.17 -8.16
CA PHE A 10 -11.53 1.97 -7.37
C PHE A 10 -10.11 1.45 -7.46
N ALA A 11 -9.32 1.85 -8.47
CA ALA A 11 -7.95 1.36 -8.67
C ALA A 11 -7.03 1.60 -7.46
N VAL A 12 -7.14 2.75 -6.79
CA VAL A 12 -6.33 3.06 -5.60
C VAL A 12 -6.78 2.20 -4.41
N TRP A 13 -8.08 1.99 -4.24
CA TRP A 13 -8.62 1.11 -3.20
C TRP A 13 -8.27 -0.36 -3.39
N ILE A 14 -8.38 -0.86 -4.63
CA ILE A 14 -7.97 -2.21 -5.00
C ILE A 14 -6.46 -2.37 -4.80
N GLY A 15 -5.67 -1.39 -5.23
CA GLY A 15 -4.23 -1.37 -5.01
C GLY A 15 -3.86 -1.40 -3.52
N TRP A 16 -4.59 -0.65 -2.69
CA TRP A 16 -4.37 -0.64 -1.25
C TRP A 16 -4.69 -2.01 -0.62
N ALA A 17 -5.83 -2.60 -0.98
CA ALA A 17 -6.23 -3.93 -0.48
C ALA A 17 -5.25 -5.03 -0.91
N ALA A 18 -4.80 -5.00 -2.17
CA ALA A 18 -3.77 -5.90 -2.67
C ALA A 18 -2.44 -5.70 -1.93
N GLY A 19 -2.04 -4.45 -1.67
CA GLY A 19 -0.86 -4.13 -0.88
C GLY A 19 -0.94 -4.65 0.56
N PHE A 20 -2.10 -4.52 1.20
CA PHE A 20 -2.33 -5.09 2.53
C PHE A 20 -2.18 -6.61 2.55
N LEU A 21 -2.80 -7.31 1.60
CA LEU A 21 -2.67 -8.77 1.47
C LEU A 21 -1.22 -9.19 1.22
N LEU A 22 -0.49 -8.43 0.39
CA LEU A 22 0.92 -8.68 0.11
C LEU A 22 1.78 -8.54 1.37
N LEU A 23 1.59 -7.46 2.15
CA LEU A 23 2.31 -7.26 3.41
C LEU A 23 2.00 -8.37 4.42
N TYR A 24 0.73 -8.75 4.53
CA TYR A 24 0.30 -9.82 5.42
C TYR A 24 0.90 -11.18 5.02
N ALA A 25 0.88 -11.51 3.72
CA ALA A 25 1.48 -12.72 3.19
C ALA A 25 3.01 -12.73 3.39
N LEU A 26 3.67 -11.60 3.14
CA LEU A 26 5.12 -11.45 3.33
C LEU A 26 5.50 -11.61 4.81
N GLN A 27 4.70 -11.07 5.72
CA GLN A 27 4.91 -11.24 7.15
C GLN A 27 4.79 -12.72 7.56
N ALA A 28 3.69 -13.38 7.20
CA ALA A 28 3.45 -14.78 7.55
C ALA A 28 4.51 -15.73 6.95
N THR A 29 4.86 -15.53 5.68
CA THR A 29 5.89 -16.33 5.01
C THR A 29 7.29 -16.06 5.57
N GLY A 30 7.62 -14.80 5.85
CA GLY A 30 8.88 -14.40 6.45
C GLY A 30 9.08 -14.94 7.86
N CYS A 31 8.02 -14.98 8.67
CA CYS A 31 8.07 -15.63 9.99
C CYS A 31 8.32 -17.14 9.86
N ARG A 32 7.58 -17.84 8.99
CA ARG A 32 7.78 -19.28 8.77
C ARG A 32 9.14 -19.62 8.16
N ALA A 33 9.72 -18.70 7.39
CA ALA A 33 11.05 -18.84 6.79
C ALA A 33 12.21 -18.43 7.71
N GLY A 34 11.93 -17.94 8.93
CA GLY A 34 12.95 -17.49 9.88
C GLY A 34 13.69 -16.23 9.44
N TRP A 35 13.05 -15.35 8.67
CA TRP A 35 13.67 -14.09 8.22
C TRP A 35 13.73 -13.01 9.30
N ASP A 36 12.99 -13.19 10.39
CA ASP A 36 13.06 -12.29 11.54
C ASP A 36 14.35 -12.50 12.36
N ASP A 37 14.86 -13.73 12.42
CA ASP A 37 16.11 -14.07 13.11
C ASP A 37 17.37 -13.64 12.32
N ARG A 38 17.22 -13.37 11.02
CA ARG A 38 18.33 -12.94 10.15
C ARG A 38 18.50 -11.44 10.22
N MET A 39 19.41 -10.96 11.05
CA MET A 39 19.71 -9.54 11.20
C MET A 39 20.60 -9.00 10.07
N ILE A 40 20.22 -7.86 9.51
CA ILE A 40 21.03 -7.05 8.60
C ILE A 40 21.26 -5.70 9.29
N GLY A 41 22.38 -5.58 10.02
CA GLY A 41 22.63 -4.42 10.88
C GLY A 41 21.67 -4.40 12.08
N PRO A 42 21.02 -3.25 12.40
CA PRO A 42 20.12 -3.14 13.55
C PRO A 42 18.68 -3.65 13.29
N ILE A 43 18.37 -4.11 12.07
CA ILE A 43 17.02 -4.52 11.66
C ILE A 43 17.00 -5.95 11.12
N SER A 44 15.90 -6.67 11.32
CA SER A 44 15.70 -8.00 10.72
C SER A 44 15.48 -7.91 9.21
N THR A 45 15.85 -8.97 8.49
CA THR A 45 15.62 -9.09 7.03
C THR A 45 14.13 -8.97 6.72
N LEU A 46 13.29 -9.58 7.56
CA LEU A 46 11.82 -9.47 7.47
C LEU A 46 11.34 -8.03 7.58
N ARG A 47 11.82 -7.30 8.60
CA ARG A 47 11.45 -5.89 8.81
C ARG A 47 11.88 -5.02 7.64
N LEU A 48 13.08 -5.23 7.11
CA LEU A 48 13.55 -4.50 5.93
C LEU A 48 12.65 -4.77 4.72
N ALA A 49 12.31 -6.04 4.46
CA ALA A 49 11.43 -6.42 3.35
C ALA A 49 10.04 -5.77 3.48
N LEU A 50 9.43 -5.82 4.66
CA LEU A 50 8.12 -5.21 4.91
C LEU A 50 8.14 -3.67 4.73
N ILE A 51 9.19 -2.99 5.20
CA ILE A 51 9.35 -1.54 5.00
C ILE A 51 9.46 -1.22 3.50
N MET A 52 10.31 -1.94 2.77
CA MET A 52 10.48 -1.73 1.33
C MET A 52 9.18 -1.97 0.57
N THR A 53 8.44 -3.03 0.91
CA THR A 53 7.13 -3.32 0.32
C THR A 53 6.10 -2.24 0.66
N ALA A 54 6.05 -1.76 1.90
CA ALA A 54 5.14 -0.69 2.31
C ALA A 54 5.43 0.61 1.54
N VAL A 55 6.70 1.00 1.41
CA VAL A 55 7.12 2.17 0.61
C VAL A 55 6.73 2.01 -0.85
N ALA A 56 6.93 0.81 -1.43
CA ALA A 56 6.55 0.52 -2.80
C ALA A 56 5.03 0.64 -3.01
N ILE A 57 4.22 0.13 -2.08
CA ILE A 57 2.75 0.27 -2.13
C ILE A 57 2.36 1.74 -2.12
N VAL A 58 2.90 2.54 -1.18
CA VAL A 58 2.62 3.98 -1.12
C VAL A 58 2.99 4.68 -2.43
N ALA A 59 4.17 4.39 -2.99
CA ALA A 59 4.61 4.95 -4.26
C ALA A 59 3.65 4.60 -5.42
N VAL A 60 3.18 3.36 -5.49
CA VAL A 60 2.20 2.90 -6.49
C VAL A 60 0.86 3.62 -6.31
N LEU A 61 0.35 3.73 -5.08
CA LEU A 61 -0.89 4.44 -4.81
C LEU A 61 -0.81 5.92 -5.17
N LEU A 62 0.32 6.57 -4.87
CA LEU A 62 0.57 7.95 -5.28
C LEU A 62 0.60 8.09 -6.80
N ALA A 63 1.31 7.21 -7.51
CA ALA A 63 1.37 7.21 -8.97
C ALA A 63 -0.02 6.99 -9.61
N LEU A 64 -0.81 6.05 -9.09
CA LEU A 64 -2.18 5.80 -9.51
C LEU A 64 -3.07 7.02 -9.27
N SER A 65 -2.96 7.63 -8.08
CA SER A 65 -3.72 8.84 -7.74
C SER A 65 -3.36 10.03 -8.64
N TRP A 66 -2.08 10.19 -8.97
CA TRP A 66 -1.60 11.27 -9.84
C TRP A 66 -2.09 11.08 -11.27
N LYS A 67 -2.02 9.85 -11.79
CA LYS A 67 -2.55 9.48 -13.10
C LYS A 67 -4.07 9.69 -13.17
N ALA A 68 -4.80 9.37 -12.11
CA ALA A 68 -6.25 9.59 -12.03
C ALA A 68 -6.61 11.08 -12.02
N ARG A 69 -5.83 11.93 -11.32
CA ARG A 69 -6.03 13.39 -11.30
C ARG A 69 -5.73 14.04 -12.65
N ARG A 70 -4.67 13.62 -13.35
CA ARG A 70 -4.29 14.21 -14.66
C ARG A 70 -5.26 13.92 -15.79
N ASN A 71 -5.93 12.76 -15.76
CA ASN A 71 -6.80 12.30 -16.83
C ASN A 71 -8.29 12.34 -16.46
N GLY A 72 -8.63 12.92 -15.31
CA GLY A 72 -9.96 12.86 -14.71
C GLY A 72 -10.88 13.99 -15.20
N PRO A 73 -12.17 13.71 -15.53
CA PRO A 73 -13.14 14.75 -15.84
C PRO A 73 -13.43 15.62 -14.61
N THR A 74 -13.69 16.92 -14.78
CA THR A 74 -14.03 17.89 -13.70
C THR A 74 -15.45 17.73 -13.15
N SER A 75 -15.88 16.48 -12.94
CA SER A 75 -17.22 16.14 -12.45
C SER A 75 -17.26 16.01 -10.92
N PRO A 76 -18.43 16.13 -10.28
CA PRO A 76 -18.60 15.86 -8.85
C PRO A 76 -18.09 14.47 -8.42
N LEU A 77 -18.23 13.46 -9.29
CA LEU A 77 -17.70 12.11 -9.10
C LEU A 77 -16.17 12.10 -8.97
N ALA A 78 -15.45 12.94 -9.72
CA ALA A 78 -13.99 13.04 -9.59
C ALA A 78 -13.56 13.64 -8.25
N ARG A 79 -14.36 14.54 -7.67
CA ARG A 79 -14.12 15.11 -6.34
C ARG A 79 -14.29 14.06 -5.24
N ILE A 80 -15.33 13.24 -5.34
CA ILE A 80 -15.55 12.09 -4.44
C ILE A 80 -14.40 11.08 -4.58
N GLY A 81 -13.97 10.80 -5.81
CA GLY A 81 -12.82 9.92 -6.08
C GLY A 81 -11.52 10.43 -5.49
N ALA A 82 -11.26 11.74 -5.56
CA ALA A 82 -10.07 12.33 -4.96
C ALA A 82 -10.06 12.16 -3.43
N LEU A 83 -11.22 12.34 -2.78
CA LEU A 83 -11.38 12.11 -1.33
C LEU A 83 -11.22 10.64 -0.97
N ALA A 84 -11.85 9.73 -1.72
CA ALA A 84 -11.75 8.29 -1.51
C ALA A 84 -10.31 7.77 -1.69
N ASN A 85 -9.60 8.26 -2.70
CA ASN A 85 -8.19 7.95 -2.93
C ASN A 85 -7.31 8.53 -1.82
N GLY A 86 -7.63 9.73 -1.33
CA GLY A 86 -6.97 10.33 -0.16
C GLY A 86 -7.14 9.47 1.09
N ALA A 87 -8.35 8.95 1.34
CA ALA A 87 -8.62 8.04 2.45
C ALA A 87 -7.85 6.72 2.32
N ALA A 88 -7.73 6.14 1.12
CA ALA A 88 -6.93 4.94 0.89
C ALA A 88 -5.44 5.17 1.17
N ILE A 89 -4.90 6.33 0.79
CA ILE A 89 -3.52 6.70 1.14
C ILE A 89 -3.38 6.90 2.66
N LEU A 90 -4.33 7.57 3.31
CA LEU A 90 -4.29 7.74 4.76
C LEU A 90 -4.38 6.39 5.49
N ALA A 91 -5.15 5.45 4.96
CA ALA A 91 -5.26 4.10 5.49
C ALA A 91 -3.95 3.30 5.42
N THR A 92 -2.96 3.69 4.59
CA THR A 92 -1.63 3.05 4.64
C THR A 92 -0.90 3.32 5.96
N LEU A 93 -1.34 4.32 6.75
CA LEU A 93 -0.83 4.52 8.11
C LEU A 93 -1.10 3.31 9.01
N CYS A 94 -2.09 2.47 8.69
CA CYS A 94 -2.30 1.19 9.38
C CYS A 94 -1.08 0.26 9.25
N PHE A 95 -0.25 0.42 8.20
CA PHE A 95 0.98 -0.36 8.04
C PHE A 95 2.12 0.13 8.94
N ALA A 96 1.98 1.26 9.65
CA ALA A 96 2.99 1.75 10.58
C ALA A 96 3.33 0.75 11.70
N GLY A 97 2.43 -0.20 11.97
CA GLY A 97 2.70 -1.34 12.84
C GLY A 97 3.97 -2.11 12.47
N VAL A 98 4.35 -2.11 11.18
CA VAL A 98 5.60 -2.72 10.67
C VAL A 98 6.87 -2.13 11.31
N LEU A 99 6.80 -0.90 11.83
CA LEU A 99 7.95 -0.21 12.42
C LEU A 99 8.17 -0.54 13.90
N TRP A 100 7.19 -1.11 14.60
CA TRP A 100 7.27 -1.23 16.06
C TRP A 100 6.80 -2.58 16.62
N LEU A 101 5.83 -3.25 15.99
CA LEU A 101 5.30 -4.50 16.52
C LEU A 101 6.29 -5.67 16.35
N SER A 102 6.23 -6.61 17.30
CA SER A 102 6.84 -7.94 17.13
C SER A 102 6.13 -8.66 15.99
N MET A 103 6.88 -9.01 14.94
CA MET A 103 6.33 -9.52 13.68
C MET A 103 5.92 -10.98 13.78
N CYS A 104 6.65 -11.73 14.60
CA CYS A 104 6.49 -13.16 14.81
C CYS A 104 6.32 -13.38 16.32
N ALA A 105 5.31 -14.16 16.69
CA ALA A 105 5.03 -14.62 18.06
C ALA A 105 4.92 -16.13 18.04
#